data_AF-A0A6G3Q8L7-F1
#
_entry.id   AF-A0A6G3Q8L7-F1
#
_cell.length_a   1.000
_cell.length_b   1.000
_cell.length_c   1.000
_cell.angle_alpha   90.00
_cell.angle_beta   90.00
_cell.angle_gamma   90.00
#
_symmetry.space_group_name_H-M   'P 1'
#
loop_
_entity.id
_entity.type
_entity.pdbx_description
1 polymer ?
#
loop_
_entity_poly.entity_id
_entity_poly.type
_entity_poly.pdbx_seq_one_letter_code
_entity_poly.pdbx_strand_id
1 'polypeptide(L)'
;MSFGEVDAAGNIFEKTWWLLQSGWFWAKQTAQGDHTTIAACGGMDRDYSERFVARVCVGPTRAVKPVPSVELAARALRVARRVLGDLPYEVSYSGEDRVRFVVMDDGEFGPFERHHLEVFGSGLLDLRWGLHMAVIDEVADPLPLGEVVAVIRRVHQVTQGSEYRNLYSKRLSEKRRRHDWRIGVTGRMSSAKGQVEWHSLDVPGSDSFARAKNRYAYCPSIGFAADRLLSRKPDEPVQAVVRPVLEELLMHAGYLDVPNSVAAIVAHHQLDSPTRPALAPAEPPAP
;
A
#
# COMPACT_ATOMS: atom_id res chain seq x y z
N MET A 1 8.19 52.00 -19.30
CA MET A 1 7.80 50.69 -19.86
C MET A 1 8.72 50.44 -21.05
N SER A 2 9.70 49.57 -20.87
CA SER A 2 10.66 49.22 -21.93
C SER A 2 10.15 47.96 -22.63
N PHE A 3 9.87 48.07 -23.93
CA PHE A 3 9.54 46.95 -24.80
C PHE A 3 10.84 46.22 -25.16
N GLY A 4 10.83 44.89 -25.04
CA GLY A 4 12.01 44.05 -25.16
C GLY A 4 12.74 44.20 -26.50
N GLU A 5 14.07 44.20 -26.42
CA GLU A 5 14.99 44.09 -27.56
C GLU A 5 14.77 42.78 -28.31
N VAL A 6 14.55 42.90 -29.61
CA VAL A 6 14.57 41.82 -30.59
C VAL A 6 15.97 41.80 -31.20
N ASP A 7 16.65 40.65 -31.23
CA ASP A 7 17.90 40.54 -31.96
C ASP A 7 17.67 40.59 -33.48
N ALA A 8 18.68 41.05 -34.21
CA ALA A 8 18.61 41.33 -35.65
C ALA A 8 18.43 40.08 -36.54
N ALA A 9 18.24 38.88 -35.95
CA ALA A 9 18.11 37.62 -36.67
C ALA A 9 16.67 37.06 -36.73
N GLY A 10 15.69 37.71 -36.09
CA GLY A 10 14.29 37.26 -36.17
C GLY A 10 13.99 35.97 -35.40
N ASN A 11 14.82 35.61 -34.42
CA ASN A 11 14.76 34.33 -33.71
C ASN A 11 13.79 34.29 -32.51
N ILE A 12 12.62 34.93 -32.65
CA ILE A 12 11.53 34.80 -31.66
C ILE A 12 10.92 33.38 -31.73
N PHE A 13 10.96 32.73 -32.90
CA PHE A 13 10.39 31.40 -33.10
C PHE A 13 11.19 30.29 -32.41
N GLU A 14 12.53 30.34 -32.45
CA GLU A 14 13.38 29.29 -31.84
C GLU A 14 13.30 29.28 -30.30
N LYS A 15 13.30 30.45 -29.65
CA LYS A 15 13.16 30.53 -28.18
C LYS A 15 11.79 30.02 -27.71
N THR A 16 10.73 30.35 -28.44
CA THR A 16 9.36 29.92 -28.08
C THR A 16 9.18 28.42 -28.30
N TRP A 17 9.76 27.88 -29.38
CA TRP A 17 9.76 26.45 -29.68
C TRP A 17 10.56 25.63 -28.66
N TRP A 18 11.73 26.11 -28.23
CA TRP A 18 12.55 25.45 -27.20
C TRP A 18 11.86 25.42 -25.83
N LEU A 19 11.16 26.50 -25.44
CA LEU A 19 10.38 26.56 -24.21
C LEU A 19 9.18 25.61 -24.23
N LEU A 20 8.49 25.49 -25.38
CA LEU A 20 7.39 24.53 -25.56
C LEU A 20 7.87 23.08 -25.57
N GLN A 21 8.97 22.77 -26.25
CA GLN A 21 9.56 21.42 -26.25
C GLN A 21 10.09 21.03 -24.86
N SER A 22 10.75 21.96 -24.18
CA SER A 22 11.25 21.75 -22.81
C SER A 22 10.09 21.60 -21.82
N GLY A 23 9.02 22.40 -21.95
CA GLY A 23 7.81 22.27 -21.15
C GLY A 23 7.06 20.95 -21.40
N TRP A 24 7.01 20.47 -22.64
CA TRP A 24 6.37 19.21 -23.00
C TRP A 24 7.20 17.98 -22.59
N PHE A 25 8.53 18.07 -22.69
CA PHE A 25 9.45 17.06 -22.14
C PHE A 25 9.36 17.02 -20.62
N TRP A 26 9.31 18.17 -19.93
CA TRP A 26 9.04 18.25 -18.49
C TRP A 26 7.69 17.67 -18.14
N ALA A 27 6.64 17.97 -18.91
CA ALA A 27 5.29 17.43 -18.71
C ALA A 27 5.23 15.91 -18.93
N LYS A 28 5.98 15.36 -19.90
CA LYS A 28 6.13 13.91 -20.10
C LYS A 28 6.98 13.25 -19.01
N GLN A 29 8.08 13.87 -18.58
CA GLN A 29 8.92 13.37 -17.48
C GLN A 29 8.20 13.44 -16.13
N THR A 30 7.37 14.45 -15.89
CA THR A 30 6.44 14.44 -14.75
C THR A 30 5.45 13.32 -14.96
N ALA A 31 4.67 13.29 -16.04
CA ALA A 31 3.63 12.28 -16.26
C ALA A 31 4.09 10.80 -16.23
N GLN A 32 5.32 10.46 -16.64
CA GLN A 32 5.88 9.09 -16.56
C GLN A 32 6.72 8.84 -15.30
N GLY A 33 7.38 9.85 -14.73
CA GLY A 33 7.98 9.79 -13.39
C GLY A 33 6.93 9.84 -12.26
N ASP A 34 5.66 10.05 -12.60
CA ASP A 34 4.55 10.33 -11.68
C ASP A 34 4.04 9.09 -10.93
N HIS A 35 4.39 7.87 -11.35
CA HIS A 35 3.95 6.61 -10.69
C HIS A 35 5.06 5.55 -10.52
N THR A 36 6.32 5.86 -10.86
CA THR A 36 7.44 4.89 -10.83
C THR A 36 7.65 4.28 -9.46
N THR A 37 7.34 5.01 -8.39
CA THR A 37 7.54 4.53 -7.02
C THR A 37 6.68 3.32 -6.70
N ILE A 38 5.47 3.22 -7.26
CA ILE A 38 4.56 2.09 -7.03
C ILE A 38 4.62 1.05 -8.15
N ALA A 39 5.06 1.42 -9.35
CA ALA A 39 5.34 0.46 -10.42
C ALA A 39 6.38 -0.60 -10.00
N ALA A 40 7.21 -0.30 -9.00
CA ALA A 40 8.13 -1.24 -8.36
C ALA A 40 7.44 -2.37 -7.57
N CYS A 41 6.16 -2.20 -7.17
CA CYS A 41 5.38 -3.20 -6.44
C CYS A 41 4.71 -4.24 -7.36
N GLY A 42 5.40 -4.63 -8.44
CA GLY A 42 4.93 -5.68 -9.34
C GLY A 42 4.86 -7.06 -8.65
N GLY A 43 4.10 -7.97 -9.24
CA GLY A 43 4.06 -9.37 -8.83
C GLY A 43 3.17 -9.67 -7.63
N MET A 44 2.11 -8.89 -7.40
CA MET A 44 1.11 -9.24 -6.37
C MET A 44 0.42 -10.59 -6.63
N ASP A 45 0.47 -11.07 -7.88
CA ASP A 45 -0.07 -12.35 -8.35
C ASP A 45 0.97 -13.49 -8.40
N ARG A 46 2.26 -13.17 -8.30
CA ARG A 46 3.38 -14.11 -8.49
C ARG A 46 4.07 -14.53 -7.20
N ASP A 47 3.40 -14.34 -6.08
CA ASP A 47 3.90 -14.81 -4.80
C ASP A 47 3.77 -16.33 -4.74
N TYR A 48 4.88 -17.05 -4.99
CA TYR A 48 4.99 -18.49 -4.69
C TYR A 48 5.17 -18.71 -3.19
N SER A 49 4.33 -18.05 -2.41
CA SER A 49 4.42 -18.01 -0.97
C SER A 49 3.97 -19.33 -0.38
N GLU A 50 4.66 -19.82 0.65
CA GLU A 50 4.19 -20.93 1.49
C GLU A 50 3.14 -20.47 2.52
N ARG A 51 2.67 -19.23 2.42
CA ARG A 51 1.68 -18.62 3.32
C ARG A 51 0.67 -17.76 2.55
N PHE A 52 -0.53 -17.60 3.11
CA PHE A 52 -1.42 -16.54 2.63
C PHE A 52 -0.93 -15.17 3.09
N VAL A 53 -0.98 -14.17 2.22
CA VAL A 53 -0.36 -12.87 2.46
C VAL A 53 -1.30 -11.75 2.02
N ALA A 54 -1.46 -10.75 2.88
CA ALA A 54 -1.95 -9.43 2.49
C ALA A 54 -0.75 -8.51 2.23
N ARG A 55 -0.71 -7.91 1.03
CA ARG A 55 0.31 -6.93 0.66
C ARG A 55 -0.33 -5.56 0.54
N VAL A 56 0.23 -4.57 1.24
CA VAL A 56 -0.23 -3.19 1.23
C VAL A 56 0.95 -2.29 0.89
N CYS A 57 0.91 -1.70 -0.29
CA CYS A 57 1.88 -0.72 -0.74
C CYS A 57 1.24 0.67 -0.78
N VAL A 58 1.93 1.67 -0.24
CA VAL A 58 1.49 3.06 -0.28
C VAL A 58 2.67 4.00 -0.46
N GLY A 59 2.52 4.97 -1.35
CA GLY A 59 3.56 5.96 -1.61
C GLY A 59 2.94 7.31 -1.95
N PRO A 60 3.69 8.42 -1.81
CA PRO A 60 3.24 9.71 -2.30
C PRO A 60 3.02 9.65 -3.81
N THR A 61 1.90 10.20 -4.27
CA THR A 61 1.63 10.40 -5.70
C THR A 61 2.73 11.32 -6.25
N ARG A 62 3.37 10.88 -7.33
CA ARG A 62 4.55 11.50 -7.95
C ARG A 62 5.85 11.33 -7.20
N ALA A 63 6.94 11.19 -7.96
CA ALA A 63 8.29 11.14 -7.43
C ALA A 63 8.59 12.35 -6.50
N VAL A 64 9.08 12.02 -5.31
CA VAL A 64 9.55 12.97 -4.30
C VAL A 64 11.07 12.94 -4.25
N LYS A 65 11.67 14.05 -3.82
CA LYS A 65 13.11 14.05 -3.53
C LYS A 65 13.37 13.08 -2.37
N PRO A 66 14.18 12.03 -2.58
CA PRO A 66 14.43 11.04 -1.55
C PRO A 66 15.15 11.68 -0.37
N VAL A 67 14.93 11.12 0.81
CA VAL A 67 15.68 11.49 2.01
C VAL A 67 17.12 10.95 1.90
N PRO A 68 18.14 11.66 2.42
CA PRO A 68 19.50 11.12 2.51
C PRO A 68 19.54 9.77 3.23
N SER A 69 20.28 8.80 2.70
CA SER A 69 20.36 7.43 3.25
C SER A 69 20.76 7.39 4.72
N VAL A 70 21.63 8.32 5.15
CA VAL A 70 22.06 8.47 6.55
C VAL A 70 20.93 8.81 7.53
N GLU A 71 19.86 9.45 7.06
CA GLU A 71 18.68 9.77 7.87
C GLU A 71 17.55 8.76 7.71
N LEU A 72 17.57 7.98 6.62
CA LEU A 72 16.50 7.05 6.27
C LEU A 72 16.27 6.02 7.37
N ALA A 73 17.33 5.41 7.90
CA ALA A 73 17.27 4.42 8.99
C ALA A 73 16.42 4.88 10.17
N ALA A 74 16.74 6.05 10.72
CA ALA A 74 16.07 6.60 11.89
C ALA A 74 14.61 6.98 11.60
N ARG A 75 14.32 7.49 10.40
CA ARG A 75 12.95 7.83 9.98
C ARG A 75 12.11 6.58 9.73
N ALA A 76 12.69 5.58 9.06
CA ALA A 76 12.08 4.29 8.79
C ALA A 76 11.74 3.54 10.07
N LEU A 77 12.62 3.55 11.08
CA LEU A 77 12.37 2.91 12.38
C LEU A 77 11.14 3.51 13.09
N ARG A 78 10.94 4.83 13.03
CA ARG A 78 9.74 5.47 13.61
C ARG A 78 8.45 5.03 12.92
N VAL A 79 8.50 4.86 11.60
CA VAL A 79 7.38 4.36 10.81
C VAL A 79 7.13 2.88 11.11
N ALA A 80 8.18 2.06 11.17
CA ALA A 80 8.09 0.64 11.51
C ALA A 80 7.46 0.41 12.89
N ARG A 81 7.83 1.18 13.92
CA ARG A 81 7.18 1.10 15.25
C ARG A 81 5.68 1.39 15.21
N ARG A 82 5.23 2.27 14.32
CA ARG A 82 3.79 2.58 14.16
C ARG A 82 3.05 1.51 13.36
N VAL A 83 3.70 0.93 12.35
CA VAL A 83 3.12 -0.13 11.52
C VAL A 83 3.15 -1.46 12.28
N LEU A 84 4.33 -1.95 12.65
CA LEU A 84 4.52 -3.27 13.26
C LEU A 84 4.15 -3.31 14.76
N GLY A 85 4.00 -2.15 15.41
CA GLY A 85 3.68 -2.06 16.83
C GLY A 85 4.80 -2.62 17.69
N ASP A 86 4.42 -3.47 18.66
CA ASP A 86 5.33 -4.09 19.63
C ASP A 86 5.91 -5.43 19.14
N LEU A 87 5.63 -5.84 17.90
CA LEU A 87 6.18 -7.07 17.34
C LEU A 87 7.72 -7.00 17.31
N PRO A 88 8.44 -8.05 17.75
CA PRO A 88 9.89 -8.10 17.61
C PRO A 88 10.25 -8.18 16.12
N TYR A 89 11.24 -7.40 15.67
CA TYR A 89 11.72 -7.43 14.30
C TYR A 89 13.23 -7.23 14.21
N GLU A 90 13.81 -7.85 13.21
CA GLU A 90 15.17 -7.57 12.75
C GLU A 90 15.16 -6.44 11.72
N VAL A 91 16.23 -5.64 11.71
CA VAL A 91 16.43 -4.57 10.74
C VAL A 91 17.51 -4.98 9.77
N SER A 92 17.18 -5.01 8.48
CA SER A 92 18.10 -5.31 7.39
C SER A 92 18.23 -4.13 6.44
N TYR A 93 19.47 -3.74 6.15
CA TYR A 93 19.78 -2.75 5.11
C TYR A 93 19.99 -3.50 3.80
N SER A 94 18.99 -3.44 2.92
CA SER A 94 18.99 -4.16 1.64
C SER A 94 19.16 -3.21 0.45
N GLY A 95 20.01 -2.19 0.61
CA GLY A 95 20.29 -1.17 -0.40
C GLY A 95 20.53 0.22 0.20
N GLU A 96 20.92 1.18 -0.63
CA GLU A 96 21.14 2.57 -0.22
C GLU A 96 19.84 3.35 0.00
N ASP A 97 18.72 2.86 -0.53
CA ASP A 97 17.46 3.59 -0.68
C ASP A 97 16.29 2.96 0.09
N ARG A 98 16.49 1.85 0.81
CA ARG A 98 15.45 1.19 1.60
C ARG A 98 15.95 0.56 2.89
N VAL A 99 15.04 0.45 3.85
CA VAL A 99 15.23 -0.24 5.13
C VAL A 99 14.15 -1.30 5.24
N ARG A 100 14.55 -2.55 5.48
CA ARG A 100 13.65 -3.68 5.64
C ARG A 100 13.56 -4.05 7.11
N PHE A 101 12.33 -4.26 7.60
CA PHE A 101 12.03 -4.76 8.94
C PHE A 101 11.36 -6.12 8.78
N VAL A 102 11.97 -7.19 9.29
CA VAL A 102 11.41 -8.54 9.22
C VAL A 102 10.97 -8.93 10.62
N VAL A 103 9.68 -9.17 10.81
CA VAL A 103 9.14 -9.62 12.09
C VAL A 103 9.71 -11.00 12.42
N MET A 104 10.18 -11.15 13.64
CA MET A 104 10.64 -12.41 14.18
C MET A 104 9.42 -13.13 14.73
N ASP A 105 8.80 -13.97 13.90
CA ASP A 105 7.84 -14.95 14.40
C ASP A 105 8.59 -16.21 14.86
N ASP A 106 7.98 -16.89 15.81
CA ASP A 106 8.34 -18.17 16.37
C ASP A 106 7.93 -19.35 15.44
N GLY A 107 7.55 -19.03 14.20
CA GLY A 107 7.01 -19.97 13.22
C GLY A 107 8.05 -20.70 12.38
N GLU A 108 7.58 -21.78 11.75
CA GLU A 108 8.34 -22.64 10.81
C GLU A 108 8.62 -21.97 9.45
N PHE A 109 8.05 -20.79 9.23
CA PHE A 109 8.10 -20.10 7.95
C PHE A 109 9.46 -19.44 7.69
N GLY A 110 9.95 -19.58 6.45
CA GLY A 110 11.18 -18.93 6.01
C GLY A 110 11.10 -17.40 6.05
N PRO A 111 12.24 -16.68 6.04
CA PRO A 111 12.27 -15.22 6.19
C PRO A 111 11.42 -14.43 5.18
N PHE A 112 11.18 -14.99 3.98
CA PHE A 112 10.35 -14.37 2.94
C PHE A 112 8.84 -14.46 3.22
N GLU A 113 8.44 -15.36 4.11
CA GLU A 113 7.05 -15.64 4.46
C GLU A 113 6.61 -14.99 5.77
N ARG A 114 7.58 -14.41 6.49
CA ARG A 114 7.33 -13.58 7.67
C ARG A 114 6.74 -12.24 7.28
N HIS A 115 6.04 -11.63 8.23
CA HIS A 115 5.64 -10.24 8.06
C HIS A 115 6.88 -9.38 7.87
N HIS A 116 6.89 -8.53 6.86
CA HIS A 116 7.96 -7.56 6.71
C HIS A 116 7.47 -6.25 6.14
N LEU A 117 8.13 -5.19 6.54
CA LEU A 117 7.91 -3.84 6.07
C LEU A 117 9.18 -3.35 5.39
N GLU A 118 9.06 -2.92 4.15
CA GLU A 118 10.10 -2.13 3.49
C GLU A 118 9.71 -0.65 3.49
N VAL A 119 10.66 0.19 3.88
CA VAL A 119 10.51 1.64 3.87
C VAL A 119 11.57 2.23 2.95
N PHE A 120 11.13 2.90 1.91
CA PHE A 120 12.00 3.51 0.92
C PHE A 120 12.21 5.01 1.20
N GLY A 121 13.36 5.54 0.81
CA GLY A 121 13.66 6.97 0.89
C GLY A 121 12.75 7.86 0.04
N SER A 122 12.02 7.25 -0.91
CA SER A 122 10.96 7.86 -1.71
C SER A 122 9.62 8.00 -0.98
N GLY A 123 9.52 7.50 0.26
CA GLY A 123 8.26 7.46 0.99
C GLY A 123 7.34 6.29 0.62
N LEU A 124 7.76 5.38 -0.25
CA LEU A 124 7.06 4.11 -0.44
C LEU A 124 7.17 3.27 0.83
N LEU A 125 6.02 2.75 1.29
CA LEU A 125 5.94 1.63 2.20
C LEU A 125 5.47 0.42 1.41
N ASP A 126 6.14 -0.72 1.60
CA ASP A 126 5.71 -2.02 1.10
C ASP A 126 5.58 -2.96 2.29
N LEU A 127 4.34 -3.19 2.73
CA LEU A 127 4.04 -4.08 3.84
C LEU A 127 3.57 -5.42 3.28
N ARG A 128 4.31 -6.48 3.59
CA ARG A 128 3.89 -7.86 3.43
C ARG A 128 3.45 -8.39 4.78
N TRP A 129 2.21 -8.87 4.88
CA TRP A 129 1.65 -9.39 6.11
C TRP A 129 1.15 -10.81 5.90
N GLY A 130 1.82 -11.79 6.49
CA GLY A 130 1.34 -13.17 6.51
C GLY A 130 0.03 -13.28 7.29
N LEU A 131 -0.99 -13.86 6.71
CA LEU A 131 -2.29 -14.03 7.35
C LEU A 131 -2.27 -15.21 8.32
N HIS A 132 -3.11 -15.14 9.36
CA HIS A 132 -3.33 -16.24 10.30
C HIS A 132 -4.38 -17.18 9.71
N MET A 133 -3.91 -18.08 8.85
CA MET A 133 -4.72 -19.09 8.18
C MET A 133 -4.03 -20.44 8.33
N ALA A 134 -4.68 -21.40 8.99
CA ALA A 134 -4.17 -22.75 9.00
C ALA A 134 -4.47 -23.44 7.67
N VAL A 135 -3.63 -24.41 7.32
CA VAL A 135 -3.90 -25.35 6.23
C VAL A 135 -3.79 -26.75 6.81
N ILE A 136 -4.92 -27.46 6.81
CA ILE A 136 -5.03 -28.81 7.35
C ILE A 136 -5.51 -29.70 6.21
N ASP A 137 -4.76 -30.76 5.91
CA ASP A 137 -5.07 -31.71 4.84
C ASP A 137 -5.33 -31.04 3.47
N GLU A 138 -4.52 -30.05 3.11
CA GLU A 138 -4.65 -29.25 1.87
C GLU A 138 -5.93 -28.43 1.76
N VAL A 139 -6.61 -28.19 2.88
CA VAL A 139 -7.75 -27.29 2.98
C VAL A 139 -7.35 -26.09 3.81
N ALA A 140 -7.45 -24.90 3.21
CA ALA A 140 -7.21 -23.66 3.93
C ALA A 140 -8.43 -23.25 4.76
N ASP A 141 -8.15 -22.67 5.92
CA ASP A 141 -9.14 -21.92 6.69
C ASP A 141 -9.77 -20.79 5.86
N PRO A 142 -10.94 -20.26 6.28
CA PRO A 142 -11.54 -19.10 5.65
C PRO A 142 -10.61 -17.87 5.68
N LEU A 143 -10.68 -17.01 4.67
CA LEU A 143 -9.86 -15.80 4.60
C LEU A 143 -10.21 -14.84 5.77
N PRO A 144 -9.26 -14.47 6.63
CA PRO A 144 -9.48 -13.59 7.78
C PRO A 144 -9.60 -12.13 7.32
N LEU A 145 -10.76 -11.75 6.78
CA LEU A 145 -10.98 -10.39 6.28
C LEU A 145 -10.80 -9.33 7.36
N GLY A 146 -11.11 -9.64 8.62
CA GLY A 146 -10.84 -8.73 9.73
C GLY A 146 -9.36 -8.39 9.88
N GLU A 147 -8.49 -9.37 9.67
CA GLU A 147 -7.04 -9.16 9.67
C GLU A 147 -6.60 -8.32 8.46
N VAL A 148 -7.08 -8.63 7.26
CA VAL A 148 -6.79 -7.85 6.03
C VAL A 148 -7.18 -6.38 6.21
N VAL A 149 -8.40 -6.12 6.72
CA VAL A 149 -8.89 -4.78 7.00
C VAL A 149 -8.06 -4.08 8.07
N ALA A 150 -7.66 -4.79 9.12
CA ALA A 150 -6.82 -4.25 10.19
C ALA A 150 -5.43 -3.81 9.66
N VAL A 151 -4.82 -4.60 8.77
CA VAL A 151 -3.54 -4.28 8.13
C VAL A 151 -3.66 -3.01 7.28
N ILE A 152 -4.70 -2.90 6.43
CA ILE A 152 -4.94 -1.71 5.61
C ILE A 152 -5.16 -0.48 6.51
N ARG A 153 -5.99 -0.62 7.56
CA ARG A 153 -6.29 0.46 8.52
C ARG A 153 -5.04 0.96 9.23
N ARG A 154 -4.17 0.06 9.65
CA ARG A 154 -2.89 0.37 10.30
C ARG A 154 -2.00 1.19 9.38
N VAL A 155 -1.78 0.76 8.14
CA VAL A 155 -1.00 1.53 7.16
C VAL A 155 -1.64 2.89 6.89
N HIS A 156 -2.97 2.94 6.75
CA HIS A 156 -3.73 4.17 6.60
C HIS A 156 -3.49 5.17 7.73
N GLN A 157 -3.59 4.74 8.99
CA GLN A 157 -3.31 5.58 10.15
C GLN A 157 -1.86 6.10 10.15
N VAL A 158 -0.88 5.28 9.78
CA VAL A 158 0.52 5.71 9.68
C VAL A 158 0.70 6.79 8.61
N THR A 159 0.03 6.66 7.46
CA THR A 159 0.15 7.65 6.38
C THR A 159 -0.42 9.03 6.74
N GLN A 160 -1.25 9.12 7.77
CA GLN A 160 -1.77 10.37 8.32
C GLN A 160 -0.80 11.04 9.30
N GLY A 161 0.16 10.29 9.84
CA GLY A 161 1.12 10.71 10.85
C GLY A 161 2.16 11.72 10.36
N SER A 162 2.86 12.37 11.29
CA SER A 162 4.03 13.20 10.94
C SER A 162 5.25 12.34 10.61
N GLU A 163 5.33 11.14 11.19
CA GLU A 163 6.40 10.17 10.99
C GLU A 163 6.50 9.75 9.52
N TYR A 164 5.37 9.41 8.90
CA TYR A 164 5.32 9.09 7.47
C TYR A 164 5.63 10.29 6.58
N ARG A 165 5.04 11.47 6.89
CA ARG A 165 5.32 12.71 6.14
C ARG A 165 6.79 13.14 6.19
N ASN A 166 7.52 12.70 7.20
CA ASN A 166 8.95 12.94 7.30
C ASN A 166 9.77 11.99 6.43
N LEU A 167 9.22 10.93 5.83
CA LEU A 167 9.97 10.06 4.91
C LEU A 167 10.29 10.70 3.56
N TYR A 168 9.74 11.86 3.25
CA TYR A 168 9.96 12.53 1.99
C TYR A 168 9.99 14.05 2.13
N SER A 169 10.63 14.72 1.18
CA SER A 169 10.71 16.18 1.19
C SER A 169 9.34 16.81 0.88
N LYS A 170 8.96 17.82 1.67
CA LYS A 170 7.76 18.63 1.41
C LYS A 170 7.92 19.42 0.11
N ARG A 171 6.86 19.52 -0.70
CA ARG A 171 6.78 20.56 -1.74
C ARG A 171 6.20 21.83 -1.10
N LEU A 172 6.76 22.99 -1.44
CA LEU A 172 6.34 24.27 -0.88
C LEU A 172 4.83 24.54 -1.10
N SER A 173 4.26 24.06 -2.20
CA SER A 173 2.86 24.27 -2.58
C SER A 173 1.87 23.27 -1.98
N GLU A 174 2.31 22.17 -1.36
CA GLU A 174 1.44 21.07 -0.97
C GLU A 174 1.59 20.73 0.52
N LYS A 175 0.56 21.06 1.32
CA LYS A 175 0.55 20.82 2.77
C LYS A 175 0.56 19.33 3.14
N ARG A 176 -0.11 18.50 2.34
CA ARG A 176 -0.21 17.04 2.49
C ARG A 176 -0.21 16.40 1.12
N ARG A 177 0.70 15.46 0.89
CA ARG A 177 0.77 14.72 -0.37
C ARG A 177 -0.41 13.77 -0.47
N ARG A 178 -0.95 13.64 -1.68
CA ARG A 178 -1.81 12.52 -2.04
C ARG A 178 -1.00 11.24 -2.11
N HIS A 179 -1.67 10.11 -1.95
CA HIS A 179 -1.06 8.79 -1.93
C HIS A 179 -1.67 7.90 -3.02
N ASP A 180 -0.82 7.13 -3.67
CA ASP A 180 -1.23 6.02 -4.50
C ASP A 180 -1.16 4.74 -3.64
N TRP A 181 -2.11 3.82 -3.82
CA TRP A 181 -2.13 2.55 -3.09
C TRP A 181 -2.15 1.35 -4.04
N ARG A 182 -1.54 0.25 -3.61
CA ARG A 182 -1.72 -1.08 -4.19
C ARG A 182 -1.96 -2.05 -3.07
N ILE A 183 -3.05 -2.82 -3.15
CA ILE A 183 -3.45 -3.73 -2.09
C ILE A 183 -3.78 -5.07 -2.74
N GLY A 184 -3.15 -6.13 -2.27
CA GLY A 184 -3.33 -7.47 -2.79
C GLY A 184 -3.48 -8.48 -1.66
N VAL A 185 -4.14 -9.60 -1.96
CA VAL A 185 -4.24 -10.75 -1.07
C VAL A 185 -3.96 -11.98 -1.91
N THR A 186 -3.04 -12.84 -1.49
CA THR A 186 -2.75 -14.05 -2.26
C THR A 186 -3.98 -14.96 -2.29
N GLY A 187 -4.34 -15.42 -3.49
CA GLY A 187 -5.47 -16.34 -3.68
C GLY A 187 -5.14 -17.79 -3.35
N ARG A 188 -3.84 -18.11 -3.38
CA ARG A 188 -3.29 -19.46 -3.19
C ARG A 188 -1.90 -19.39 -2.55
N MET A 189 -1.49 -20.49 -1.93
CA MET A 189 -0.16 -20.71 -1.40
C MET A 189 0.39 -22.06 -1.86
N SER A 190 1.71 -22.21 -1.85
CA SER A 190 2.38 -23.49 -2.12
C SER A 190 2.42 -24.36 -0.87
N SER A 191 2.13 -25.65 -1.03
CA SER A 191 2.29 -26.69 -0.01
C SER A 191 3.16 -27.84 -0.54
N ALA A 192 3.51 -28.78 0.33
CA ALA A 192 4.23 -29.99 -0.07
C ALA A 192 3.46 -30.86 -1.08
N LYS A 193 2.13 -30.75 -1.17
CA LYS A 193 1.28 -31.56 -2.08
C LYS A 193 0.72 -30.78 -3.27
N GLY A 194 0.93 -29.46 -3.35
CA GLY A 194 0.47 -28.66 -4.48
C GLY A 194 0.20 -27.21 -4.13
N GLN A 195 -0.81 -26.64 -4.78
CA GLN A 195 -1.29 -25.29 -4.46
C GLN A 195 -2.57 -25.42 -3.63
N VAL A 196 -2.63 -24.71 -2.52
CA VAL A 196 -3.79 -24.64 -1.63
C VAL A 196 -4.44 -23.28 -1.77
N GLU A 197 -5.76 -23.25 -1.81
CA GLU A 197 -6.55 -22.04 -1.99
C GLU A 197 -7.57 -21.87 -0.88
N TRP A 198 -7.91 -20.63 -0.55
CA TRP A 198 -9.04 -20.34 0.32
C TRP A 198 -10.34 -20.23 -0.48
N HIS A 199 -11.46 -20.57 0.16
CA HIS A 199 -12.75 -20.69 -0.52
C HIS A 199 -13.92 -19.99 0.18
N SER A 200 -13.71 -19.51 1.40
CA SER A 200 -14.71 -18.83 2.22
C SER A 200 -14.07 -17.63 2.93
N LEU A 201 -14.88 -16.82 3.59
CA LEU A 201 -14.45 -15.65 4.35
C LEU A 201 -14.76 -15.85 5.82
N ASP A 202 -13.84 -15.49 6.71
CA ASP A 202 -14.09 -15.39 8.14
C ASP A 202 -14.74 -14.03 8.45
N VAL A 203 -16.04 -13.94 8.16
CA VAL A 203 -16.89 -12.79 8.49
C VAL A 203 -18.26 -13.32 8.89
N PRO A 204 -18.88 -12.83 9.99
CA PRO A 204 -20.21 -13.26 10.37
C PRO A 204 -21.23 -13.13 9.22
N GLY A 205 -21.94 -14.23 8.94
CA GLY A 205 -22.93 -14.30 7.87
C GLY A 205 -22.36 -14.60 6.49
N SER A 206 -21.04 -14.82 6.34
CA SER A 206 -20.41 -15.12 5.05
C SER A 206 -20.95 -16.37 4.37
N ASP A 207 -21.47 -17.35 5.14
CA ASP A 207 -22.13 -18.55 4.60
C ASP A 207 -23.36 -18.23 3.74
N SER A 208 -23.98 -17.07 3.95
CA SER A 208 -25.11 -16.59 3.14
C SER A 208 -24.69 -15.91 1.84
N PHE A 209 -23.40 -15.60 1.68
CA PHE A 209 -22.91 -14.92 0.49
C PHE A 209 -22.79 -15.92 -0.66
N ALA A 210 -23.65 -15.75 -1.66
CA ALA A 210 -23.63 -16.60 -2.84
C ALA A 210 -22.28 -16.47 -3.57
N ARG A 211 -21.61 -17.60 -3.80
CA ARG A 211 -20.33 -17.70 -4.51
C ARG A 211 -20.44 -18.67 -5.68
N ALA A 212 -19.88 -18.28 -6.83
CA ALA A 212 -19.79 -19.15 -8.00
C ALA A 212 -18.91 -20.37 -7.70
N LYS A 213 -19.39 -21.56 -8.08
CA LYS A 213 -18.62 -22.81 -7.98
C LYS A 213 -17.41 -22.76 -8.93
N ASN A 214 -16.33 -23.46 -8.56
CA ASN A 214 -15.12 -23.63 -9.37
C ASN A 214 -14.46 -22.30 -9.81
N ARG A 215 -14.61 -21.24 -9.01
CA ARG A 215 -13.85 -20.00 -9.19
C ARG A 215 -12.71 -19.97 -8.18
N TYR A 216 -11.51 -19.77 -8.70
CA TYR A 216 -10.31 -19.60 -7.89
C TYR A 216 -10.15 -18.13 -7.51
N ALA A 217 -9.74 -17.87 -6.26
CA ALA A 217 -9.42 -16.53 -5.84
C ALA A 217 -8.19 -16.05 -6.63
N TYR A 218 -8.29 -14.89 -7.26
CA TYR A 218 -7.21 -14.31 -8.05
C TYR A 218 -6.93 -12.88 -7.59
N CYS A 219 -5.66 -12.59 -7.36
CA CYS A 219 -5.18 -11.23 -7.12
C CYS A 219 -4.69 -10.64 -8.45
N PRO A 220 -5.21 -9.50 -8.91
CA PRO A 220 -4.64 -8.79 -10.04
C PRO A 220 -3.16 -8.48 -9.80
N SER A 221 -2.35 -8.48 -10.87
CA SER A 221 -0.90 -8.25 -10.79
C SER A 221 -0.49 -6.91 -10.16
N ILE A 222 -1.40 -5.93 -10.22
CA ILE A 222 -1.26 -4.59 -9.66
C ILE A 222 -2.10 -4.38 -8.38
N GLY A 223 -2.68 -5.44 -7.83
CA GLY A 223 -3.60 -5.38 -6.70
C GLY A 223 -5.03 -4.96 -7.07
N PHE A 224 -5.91 -5.06 -6.08
CA PHE A 224 -7.33 -4.75 -6.18
C PHE A 224 -7.59 -3.24 -6.23
N ALA A 225 -8.48 -2.82 -7.13
CA ALA A 225 -8.98 -1.46 -7.26
C ALA A 225 -7.91 -0.41 -7.51
N ALA A 226 -6.80 -0.82 -8.09
CA ALA A 226 -5.60 -0.01 -8.11
C ALA A 226 -5.80 1.35 -8.81
N ASP A 227 -6.58 1.39 -9.88
CA ASP A 227 -6.93 2.64 -10.58
C ASP A 227 -7.80 3.58 -9.72
N ARG A 228 -8.69 3.01 -8.90
CA ARG A 228 -9.57 3.76 -7.98
C ARG A 228 -8.82 4.27 -6.73
N LEU A 229 -7.63 3.74 -6.48
CA LEU A 229 -6.78 4.05 -5.33
C LEU A 229 -5.57 4.94 -5.69
N LEU A 230 -5.55 5.52 -6.88
CA LEU A 230 -4.58 6.55 -7.24
C LEU A 230 -4.95 7.89 -6.61
N SER A 231 -3.95 8.65 -6.20
CA SER A 231 -4.07 10.06 -5.82
C SER A 231 -5.08 10.33 -4.69
N ARG A 232 -5.20 9.42 -3.73
CA ARG A 232 -6.07 9.54 -2.55
C ARG A 232 -5.53 10.56 -1.58
N LYS A 233 -6.39 11.41 -1.01
CA LYS A 233 -5.90 12.31 0.04
C LYS A 233 -5.67 11.53 1.34
N PRO A 234 -4.63 11.85 2.12
CA PRO A 234 -4.35 11.16 3.38
C PRO A 234 -5.44 11.34 4.43
N ASP A 235 -6.20 12.43 4.39
CA ASP A 235 -7.26 12.75 5.34
C ASP A 235 -8.61 12.13 5.00
N GLU A 236 -8.71 11.40 3.88
CA GLU A 236 -9.91 10.62 3.59
C GLU A 236 -10.12 9.52 4.63
N PRO A 237 -11.38 9.10 4.86
CA PRO A 237 -11.65 7.99 5.76
C PRO A 237 -11.10 6.68 5.19
N VAL A 238 -10.70 5.77 6.07
CA VAL A 238 -10.13 4.45 5.69
C VAL A 238 -11.07 3.64 4.78
N GLN A 239 -12.39 3.82 4.93
CA GLN A 239 -13.40 3.21 4.07
C GLN A 239 -13.20 3.56 2.59
N ALA A 240 -12.69 4.75 2.29
CA ALA A 240 -12.44 5.21 0.93
C ALA A 240 -11.29 4.44 0.25
N VAL A 241 -10.46 3.75 1.03
CA VAL A 241 -9.42 2.82 0.58
C VAL A 241 -9.91 1.37 0.64
N VAL A 242 -10.54 0.96 1.75
CA VAL A 242 -10.93 -0.45 1.96
C VAL A 242 -12.09 -0.88 1.06
N ARG A 243 -13.11 -0.03 0.87
CA ARG A 243 -14.34 -0.43 0.15
C ARG A 243 -14.05 -0.83 -1.30
N PRO A 244 -13.31 -0.04 -2.12
CA PRO A 244 -12.97 -0.45 -3.48
C PRO A 244 -12.20 -1.78 -3.53
N VAL A 245 -11.27 -2.00 -2.59
CA VAL A 245 -10.48 -3.25 -2.48
C VAL A 245 -11.40 -4.44 -2.25
N LEU A 246 -12.32 -4.35 -1.28
CA LEU A 246 -13.24 -5.43 -0.96
C LEU A 246 -14.18 -5.75 -2.13
N GLU A 247 -14.72 -4.73 -2.79
CA GLU A 247 -15.59 -4.92 -3.96
C GLU A 247 -14.89 -5.74 -5.05
N GLU A 248 -13.64 -5.40 -5.35
CA GLU A 248 -12.88 -6.06 -6.41
C GLU A 248 -12.36 -7.44 -5.97
N LEU A 249 -11.90 -7.58 -4.72
CA LEU A 249 -11.53 -8.87 -4.13
C LEU A 249 -12.67 -9.86 -4.20
N LEU A 250 -13.87 -9.48 -3.75
CA LEU A 250 -15.04 -10.36 -3.73
C LEU A 250 -15.49 -10.72 -5.15
N MET A 251 -15.46 -9.76 -6.08
CA MET A 251 -15.72 -10.02 -7.49
C MET A 251 -14.73 -11.05 -8.07
N HIS A 252 -13.43 -10.88 -7.83
CA HIS A 252 -12.40 -11.82 -8.30
C HIS A 252 -12.45 -13.18 -7.59
N ALA A 253 -12.93 -13.24 -6.34
CA ALA A 253 -13.15 -14.48 -5.61
C ALA A 253 -14.46 -15.20 -6.00
N GLY A 254 -15.27 -14.61 -6.89
CA GLY A 254 -16.48 -15.20 -7.45
C GLY A 254 -17.76 -14.99 -6.62
N TYR A 255 -17.79 -14.03 -5.71
CA TYR A 255 -19.02 -13.67 -4.99
C TYR A 255 -20.01 -12.96 -5.93
N LEU A 256 -21.29 -13.31 -5.79
CA LEU A 256 -22.35 -12.86 -6.70
C LEU A 256 -23.05 -11.58 -6.20
N ASP A 257 -23.17 -11.41 -4.89
CA ASP A 257 -23.81 -10.25 -4.26
C ASP A 257 -22.79 -9.34 -3.57
N VAL A 258 -21.83 -8.86 -4.37
CA VAL A 258 -20.71 -8.05 -3.89
C VAL A 258 -21.18 -6.83 -3.06
N PRO A 259 -22.16 -6.02 -3.48
CA PRO A 259 -22.54 -4.82 -2.72
C PRO A 259 -23.02 -5.12 -1.30
N ASN A 260 -23.86 -6.14 -1.12
CA ASN A 260 -24.39 -6.51 0.19
C ASN A 260 -23.31 -7.16 1.07
N SER A 261 -22.47 -8.03 0.49
CA SER A 261 -21.33 -8.59 1.22
C SER A 261 -20.38 -7.51 1.72
N VAL A 262 -20.04 -6.53 0.87
CA VAL A 262 -19.19 -5.39 1.27
C VAL A 262 -19.84 -4.57 2.37
N ALA A 263 -21.14 -4.28 2.29
CA ALA A 263 -21.84 -3.53 3.32
C ALA A 263 -21.81 -4.26 4.68
N ALA A 264 -22.03 -5.57 4.69
CA ALA A 264 -21.95 -6.40 5.89
C ALA A 264 -20.53 -6.38 6.50
N ILE A 265 -19.49 -6.53 5.68
CA ILE A 265 -18.09 -6.49 6.12
C ILE A 265 -17.72 -5.12 6.70
N VAL A 266 -18.12 -4.04 6.03
CA VAL A 266 -17.85 -2.65 6.45
C VAL A 266 -18.51 -2.36 7.80
N ALA A 267 -19.79 -2.75 7.95
CA ALA A 267 -20.53 -2.59 9.19
C ALA A 267 -19.91 -3.40 10.33
N HIS A 268 -19.56 -4.67 10.07
CA HIS A 268 -18.97 -5.57 11.07
C HIS A 268 -17.64 -5.04 11.62
N HIS A 269 -16.76 -4.52 10.75
CA HIS A 269 -15.48 -3.96 11.16
C HIS A 269 -15.55 -2.49 11.60
N GLN A 270 -16.74 -1.91 11.72
CA GLN A 270 -16.99 -0.54 12.16
C GLN A 270 -16.19 0.50 11.35
N LEU A 271 -16.07 0.27 10.03
CA LEU A 271 -15.32 1.19 9.16
C LEU A 271 -16.04 2.54 8.95
N ASP A 272 -17.32 2.63 9.32
CA ASP A 272 -18.11 3.86 9.29
C ASP A 272 -17.89 4.76 10.52
N SER A 273 -17.32 4.21 11.59
CA SER A 273 -16.98 5.02 12.77
C SER A 273 -15.81 5.94 12.39
N PRO A 274 -15.92 7.27 12.60
CA PRO A 274 -14.78 8.14 12.40
C PRO A 274 -13.66 7.61 13.28
N THR A 275 -12.57 7.16 12.66
CA THR A 275 -11.36 6.76 13.38
C THR A 275 -10.91 8.00 14.14
N ARG A 276 -11.37 8.13 15.39
CA ARG A 276 -10.85 9.16 16.29
C ARG A 276 -9.37 8.85 16.32
N PRO A 277 -8.48 9.75 15.86
CA PRO A 277 -7.06 9.49 15.93
C PRO A 277 -6.81 9.11 17.38
N ALA A 278 -6.37 7.87 17.61
CA ALA A 278 -6.01 7.42 18.94
C ALA A 278 -5.07 8.51 19.47
N LEU A 279 -5.53 9.17 20.55
CA LEU A 279 -4.86 10.31 21.15
C LEU A 279 -3.37 9.99 21.17
N ALA A 280 -2.57 10.96 20.72
CA ALA A 280 -1.12 10.86 20.76
C ALA A 280 -0.71 10.23 22.10
N PRO A 281 0.21 9.25 22.12
CA PRO A 281 0.73 8.74 23.38
C PRO A 281 1.12 9.95 24.21
N ALA A 282 0.59 10.02 25.44
CA ALA A 282 0.84 11.12 26.35
C ALA A 282 2.33 11.44 26.31
N GLU A 283 2.67 12.70 26.03
CA GLU A 283 4.05 13.16 26.14
C GLU A 283 4.58 12.65 27.49
N PRO A 284 5.69 11.90 27.52
CA PRO A 284 6.29 11.54 28.78
C PRO A 284 6.56 12.84 29.54
N PRO A 285 6.28 12.90 30.86
CA PRO A 285 6.49 14.11 31.64
C PRO A 285 7.92 14.59 31.41
N ALA A 286 8.06 15.87 31.06
CA ALA A 286 9.37 16.50 30.95
C ALA A 286 10.12 16.35 32.30
N PRO A 287 11.45 16.11 32.27
CA PRO A 287 12.24 15.96 33.49
C PRO A 287 12.27 17.23 34.35
#